data_AF-A0A2K3KST0-F1
#
_entry.id   AF-A0A2K3KST0-F1
#
_cell.length_a   1.000
_cell.length_b   1.000
_cell.length_c   1.000
_cell.angle_alpha   90.00
_cell.angle_beta   90.00
_cell.angle_gamma   90.00
#
_symmetry.space_group_name_H-M   'P 1'
#
loop_
_entity.id
_entity.type
_entity.pdbx_description
1 polymer ?
#
loop_
_entity_poly.entity_id
_entity_poly.type
_entity_poly.pdbx_seq_one_letter_code
_entity_poly.pdbx_strand_id
1 'polypeptide(L)' 'MEDVKLNGYDIPAGTQVIINAWAIARDPSSWDEPLEFKPE' A
#
# COMPACT_ATOMS: atom_id res chain seq x y z
N MET A 1 -2.88 -2.58 20.88
CA MET A 1 -2.20 -1.73 19.89
C MET A 1 -0.75 -1.65 20.32
N GLU A 2 0.16 -2.03 19.43
CA GLU A 2 1.60 -2.06 19.70
C GLU A 2 2.32 -1.18 18.67
N ASP A 3 3.51 -0.71 19.04
CA ASP A 3 4.37 0.04 18.13
C ASP A 3 4.87 -0.89 17.01
N VAL A 4 4.92 -0.39 15.77
CA VAL A 4 5.33 -1.18 14.61
C VAL A 4 6.35 -0.44 13.76
N LYS A 5 7.35 -1.17 13.25
CA LYS A 5 8.29 -0.68 12.25
C LYS A 5 7.81 -1.04 10.85
N LEU A 6 7.57 -0.03 10.01
CA LEU A 6 7.11 -0.22 8.63
C LEU A 6 7.98 0.60 7.66
N ASN A 7 8.58 -0.05 6.65
CA ASN A 7 9.46 0.59 5.65
C ASN A 7 10.54 1.53 6.24
N GLY A 8 11.05 1.20 7.43
CA GLY A 8 12.06 2.00 8.14
C GLY A 8 11.50 3.10 9.05
N TYR A 9 10.18 3.23 9.16
CA TYR A 9 9.52 4.17 10.07
C TYR A 9 9.02 3.46 11.32
N ASP A 10 9.24 4.08 12.48
CA ASP A 10 8.62 3.71 13.75
C ASP A 10 7.23 4.35 13.86
N ILE A 11 6.18 3.52 13.86
CA ILE A 11 4.78 3.93 13.98
C ILE A 11 4.30 3.64 15.40
N PRO A 12 4.02 4.67 16.22
CA PRO A 12 3.51 4.48 17.58
C PRO A 12 2.12 3.84 17.60
N ALA A 13 1.85 3.08 18.65
CA ALA A 13 0.55 2.52 18.96
C ALA A 13 -0.53 3.60 18.98
N GLY A 14 -1.62 3.37 18.27
CA GLY A 14 -2.73 4.34 18.15
C GLY A 14 -2.60 5.31 16.97
N THR A 15 -1.50 5.28 16.22
CA THR A 15 -1.40 6.04 14.96
C THR A 15 -2.33 5.46 13.90
N GLN A 16 -3.16 6.31 13.29
CA GLN A 16 -4.01 5.90 12.18
C GLN A 16 -3.20 5.85 10.88
N VAL A 17 -3.07 4.65 10.32
CA VAL A 17 -2.42 4.44 9.01
C VAL A 17 -3.51 4.30 7.94
N ILE A 18 -3.36 5.03 6.83
CA ILE A 18 -4.25 4.94 5.68
C ILE A 18 -3.50 4.22 4.56
N ILE A 19 -4.11 3.14 4.06
CA ILE A 19 -3.57 2.37 2.95
C ILE A 19 -4.04 3.03 1.64
N ASN A 20 -3.10 3.49 0.82
CA ASN A 20 -3.40 4.04 -0.50
C ASN A 20 -3.66 2.93 -1.52
N ALA A 21 -4.83 2.29 -1.42
CA ALA A 21 -5.24 1.23 -2.33
C ALA A 21 -5.24 1.67 -3.81
N TRP A 22 -5.51 2.94 -4.08
CA TRP A 22 -5.49 3.52 -5.44
C TRP A 22 -4.09 3.46 -6.07
N ALA A 23 -3.05 3.78 -5.30
CA ALA A 23 -1.67 3.70 -5.77
C ALA A 23 -1.24 2.23 -5.97
N ILE A 24 -1.59 1.35 -5.01
CA ILE A 24 -1.26 -0.07 -5.07
C ILE A 24 -1.87 -0.75 -6.31
N ALA A 25 -3.13 -0.44 -6.62
CA ALA A 25 -3.81 -0.98 -7.79
C ALA A 25 -3.21 -0.50 -9.14
N ARG A 26 -2.29 0.48 -9.11
CA ARG A 26 -1.62 1.00 -10.31
C ARG A 26 -0.09 0.82 -10.30
N ASP A 27 0.43 0.07 -9.34
CA ASP A 27 1.87 -0.12 -9.22
C ASP A 27 2.36 -1.12 -10.28
N PRO A 28 3.24 -0.71 -11.23
CA PRO A 28 3.79 -1.61 -12.25
C PRO A 28 4.70 -2.69 -11.66
N SER A 29 5.15 -2.53 -10.41
CA SER A 29 5.91 -3.56 -9.71
C SER A 29 5.03 -4.72 -9.24
N SER A 30 3.73 -4.48 -9.10
CA SER A 30 2.74 -5.44 -8.60
C SER A 30 1.82 -5.97 -9.71
N TRP A 31 1.56 -5.18 -10.75
CA TRP A 31 0.65 -5.50 -11.85
C TRP A 31 1.30 -5.23 -13.19
N ASP A 32 1.21 -6.18 -14.13
CA ASP A 32 1.59 -5.95 -15.52
C ASP A 32 0.52 -5.08 -16.21
N GLU A 33 0.95 -3.98 -16.83
CA GLU A 33 0.09 -3.00 -17.50
C GLU A 33 -1.03 -2.43 -16.57
N PRO A 34 -0.65 -1.81 -15.44
CA PRO A 34 -1.56 -1.42 -14.34
C PRO A 34 -2.65 -0.40 -14.69
N LEU A 35 -2.58 0.19 -15.88
CA LEU A 35 -3.53 1.21 -16.35
C LEU A 35 -4.51 0.66 -17.39
N GLU A 36 -4.31 -0.58 -17.84
CA GLU A 36 -5.22 -1.23 -18.78
C GLU A 36 -6.33 -1.98 -18.04
N PHE A 37 -7.54 -1.90 -18.58
CA PHE A 37 -8.66 -2.70 -18.10
C PHE A 37 -8.61 -4.07 -18.77
N LYS A 38 -8.30 -5.10 -17.99
CA LYS A 38 -8.18 -6.49 -18.42
C LYS A 38 -9.18 -7.37 -17.65
N PRO A 39 -10.36 -7.64 -18.22
CA PRO A 39 -11.43 -8.39 -17.56
C PRO A 39 -11.35 -9.92 -17.75
N GLU A 40 -10.38 -10.42 -18.53
CA GLU A 40 -10.19 -11.84 -18.86
C GLU A 40 -10.18 -12.82 -17.66
#